data_AF-A0A950S155-F1
#
_entry.id   AF-A0A950S155-F1
#
_cell.length_a   1.000
_cell.length_b   1.000
_cell.length_c   1.000
_cell.angle_alpha   90.00
_cell.angle_beta   90.00
_cell.angle_gamma   90.00
#
_symmetry.space_group_name_H-M   'P 1'
#
loop_
_entity.id
_entity.type
_entity.pdbx_description
1 polymer ?
#
loop_
_entity_poly.entity_id
_entity_poly.type
_entity_poly.pdbx_seq_one_letter_code
_entity_poly.pdbx_strand_id
1 'polypeptide(L)' 'MFIASLRKKLEDDPSHPQVILTEPGVGYRLKVD' A
#
# COMPACT_ATOMS: atom_id res chain seq x y z
N MET A 1 -6.99 -3.92 -8.63
CA MET A 1 -6.96 -2.67 -9.43
C MET A 1 -6.84 -1.42 -8.56
N PHE A 2 -7.75 -1.13 -7.62
CA PHE A 2 -7.72 0.13 -6.85
C PHE A 2 -6.46 0.37 -5.99
N ILE A 3 -6.08 -0.58 -5.13
CA ILE A 3 -4.89 -0.44 -4.26
C ILE A 3 -3.60 -0.30 -5.06
N ALA A 4 -3.48 -1.02 -6.19
CA ALA A 4 -2.32 -0.90 -7.07
C ALA A 4 -2.19 0.52 -7.67
N SER A 5 -3.30 1.13 -8.05
CA SER A 5 -3.31 2.52 -8.54
C SER A 5 -3.00 3.54 -7.44
N LEU A 6 -3.40 3.28 -6.20
CA LEU A 6 -3.06 4.10 -5.04
C LEU A 6 -1.57 4.00 -4.70
N ARG A 7 -1.01 2.79 -4.68
CA ARG A 7 0.42 2.56 -4.46
C ARG A 7 1.29 3.28 -5.49
N LYS A 8 0.90 3.25 -6.77
CA LYS A 8 1.59 4.01 -7.83
C LYS A 8 1.62 5.53 -7.63
N LYS A 9 0.73 6.09 -6.82
CA LYS A 9 0.65 7.53 -6.57
C LYS A 9 1.32 7.95 -5.26
N LEU A 10 1.40 7.04 -4.30
CA LEU A 10 1.80 7.34 -2.92
C LEU A 10 3.11 6.66 -2.50
N GLU A 11 3.51 5.58 -3.16
CA GLU A 11 4.74 4.85 -2.87
C GLU A 11 5.81 5.25 -3.88
N ASP A 12 7.06 5.38 -3.42
CA ASP A 12 8.21 5.59 -4.31
C ASP A 12 8.47 4.35 -5.18
N ASP A 13 8.34 3.15 -4.61
CA ASP A 13 8.38 1.87 -5.32
C ASP A 13 7.10 1.05 -5.03
N PRO A 14 6.16 0.94 -5.99
CA PRO A 14 4.93 0.18 -5.81
C PRO A 14 5.12 -1.33 -5.57
N SER A 15 6.30 -1.88 -5.90
CA SER A 15 6.64 -3.28 -5.65
C SER A 15 7.11 -3.54 -4.20
N HIS A 16 7.53 -2.48 -3.50
CA HIS A 16 7.96 -2.52 -2.10
C HIS A 16 7.14 -1.53 -1.25
N PRO A 17 5.83 -1.78 -1.03
CA PRO A 17 4.94 -0.83 -0.36
C PRO A 17 5.37 -0.57 1.09
N GLN A 18 5.48 0.71 1.45
CA GLN A 18 5.81 1.18 2.80
C GLN A 18 4.62 1.89 3.47
N VAL A 19 3.76 2.53 2.67
CA VAL A 19 2.62 3.33 3.15
C VAL A 19 1.34 2.49 3.24
N ILE A 20 1.02 1.72 2.20
CA ILE A 20 -0.19 0.87 2.15
C ILE A 20 0.22 -0.60 2.30
N LEU A 21 0.20 -1.10 3.53
CA LEU A 21 0.59 -2.46 3.86
C LEU A 21 -0.59 -3.42 3.73
N THR A 22 -0.35 -4.60 3.17
CA THR A 22 -1.35 -5.67 3.12
C THR A 22 -1.29 -6.46 4.44
N GLU A 23 -2.41 -6.58 5.14
CA GLU A 23 -2.56 -7.46 6.30
C GLU A 23 -3.43 -8.67 5.94
N PRO A 24 -2.84 -9.88 5.83
CA PRO A 24 -3.56 -11.08 5.44
C PRO A 24 -4.76 -11.37 6.36
N GLY A 25 -5.93 -11.59 5.77
CA GLY A 25 -7.17 -11.88 6.52
C GLY A 25 -7.85 -10.66 7.14
N VAL A 26 -7.25 -9.47 7.07
CA VAL A 26 -7.82 -8.23 7.61
C VAL A 26 -8.08 -7.20 6.51
N GLY A 27 -7.09 -6.99 5.62
CA GLY A 27 -7.21 -6.02 4.53
C GLY A 27 -5.93 -5.21 4.34
N TYR A 28 -6.04 -3.89 4.44
CA TYR A 28 -4.91 -2.98 4.24
C TYR A 28 -4.80 -2.02 5.42
N ARG A 29 -3.56 -1.72 5.81
CA ARG A 29 -3.25 -0.73 6.83
C ARG A 29 -2.44 0.41 6.23
N LEU A 30 -2.81 1.62 6.58
CA LEU A 30 -2.02 2.81 6.28
C LEU A 30 -0.96 2.98 7.37
N LYS A 31 0.31 3.08 6.98
CA LYS A 31 1.42 3.45 7.85
C LYS A 31 1.82 4.89 7.52
N VAL A 32 1.72 5.75 8.53
CA VAL A 32 2.12 7.15 8.49
C VAL A 32 3.11 7.33 9.64
N ASP A 33 4.39 7.31 9.30
CA ASP A 33 5.48 7.69 10.20
C ASP A 33 5.81 9.18 10.00
#